data_AF-A0A8J2KC67-F1
#
_entry.id   AF-A0A8J2KC67-F1
#
_cell.length_a   1.000
_cell.length_b   1.000
_cell.length_c   1.000
_cell.angle_alpha   90.00
_cell.angle_beta   90.00
_cell.angle_gamma   90.00
#
_symmetry.space_group_name_H-M   'P 1'
#
loop_
_entity.id
_entity.type
_entity.pdbx_description
1 polymer ?
#
loop_
_entity_poly.entity_id
_entity_poly.type
_entity_poly.pdbx_seq_one_letter_code
_entity_poly.pdbx_strand_id
1 'polypeptide(L)'
;MSVDSLKNYFEPLFEHLDKQLAENGEVAGFGPGFEEEVAKAYIALDGPYEREASVLCNKASVAEFEYETDLLNITKEEAATAASIAYSQFELKAFDDFISQFEYENFEDADLKRQLKFLSAIGTSALDDTDLKRYNEVLSEMSKIYGTAKVCSYYKQDCDLETEGFALEPELTAKFSKMENYEELKYLWKAWRDATGPKMRKLYMEYVELGNKAARST
;
A
#
# COMPACT_ATOMS: atom_id res chain seq x y z
N MET A 1 -7.17 35.22 16.23
CA MET A 1 -6.41 36.21 15.44
C MET A 1 -6.28 35.63 14.04
N SER A 2 -6.68 36.36 12.98
CA SER A 2 -6.58 35.82 11.62
C SER A 2 -5.11 35.82 11.19
N VAL A 3 -4.70 34.79 10.43
CA VAL A 3 -3.35 34.66 9.88
C VAL A 3 -3.03 35.84 8.95
N ASP A 4 -4.05 36.41 8.30
CA ASP A 4 -3.93 37.58 7.43
C ASP A 4 -3.47 38.82 8.19
N SER A 5 -3.87 38.96 9.47
CA SER A 5 -3.45 40.07 10.32
C SER A 5 -1.94 40.05 10.57
N LEU A 6 -1.36 38.85 10.72
CA LEU A 6 0.06 38.63 10.90
C LEU A 6 0.83 38.80 9.59
N LYS A 7 0.30 38.27 8.47
CA LYS A 7 0.92 38.46 7.14
C LYS A 7 1.03 39.94 6.78
N ASN A 8 -0.05 40.70 6.92
CA ASN A 8 -0.06 42.13 6.58
C ASN A 8 0.87 42.97 7.47
N TYR A 9 1.09 42.54 8.73
CA TYR A 9 2.02 43.22 9.64
C TYR A 9 3.49 43.07 9.19
N PHE A 10 3.85 41.90 8.66
CA PHE A 10 5.22 41.60 8.21
C PHE A 10 5.45 41.86 6.71
N GLU A 11 4.42 42.16 5.94
CA GLU A 11 4.51 42.43 4.50
C GLU A 11 5.58 43.49 4.13
N PRO A 12 5.71 44.63 4.84
CA PRO A 12 6.77 45.60 4.54
C PRO A 12 8.19 45.07 4.81
N LEU A 13 8.34 44.14 5.75
CA LEU A 13 9.62 43.49 6.05
C LEU A 13 10.00 42.52 4.93
N PHE A 14 9.03 41.73 4.43
CA PHE A 14 9.27 40.81 3.32
C PHE A 14 9.62 41.56 2.03
N GLU A 15 8.89 42.63 1.69
CA GLU A 15 9.23 43.48 0.54
C GLU A 15 10.63 44.09 0.65
N HIS A 16 11.04 44.50 1.85
CA HIS A 16 12.39 45.03 2.09
C HIS A 16 13.48 43.96 1.89
N LEU A 17 13.25 42.76 2.40
CA LEU A 17 14.17 41.63 2.26
C LEU A 17 14.29 41.19 0.80
N ASP A 18 13.18 41.04 0.08
CA ASP A 18 13.18 40.67 -1.34
C ASP A 18 13.98 41.67 -2.19
N LYS A 19 13.85 42.97 -1.87
CA LYS A 19 14.63 44.01 -2.53
C LYS A 19 16.12 43.92 -2.24
N GLN A 20 16.51 43.66 -0.98
CA GLN A 20 17.91 43.47 -0.61
C GLN A 20 18.53 42.24 -1.29
N LEU A 21 17.78 41.14 -1.34
CA LEU A 21 18.21 39.91 -2.00
C LEU A 21 18.45 40.16 -3.50
N ALA A 22 17.51 40.84 -4.18
CA ALA A 22 17.66 41.21 -5.58
C ALA A 22 18.87 42.14 -5.84
N GLU A 23 19.15 43.09 -4.94
CA GLU A 23 20.31 43.99 -5.03
C GLU A 23 21.64 43.23 -4.84
N ASN A 24 21.65 42.17 -4.03
CA ASN A 24 22.83 41.34 -3.76
C ASN A 24 23.01 40.19 -4.76
N GLY A 25 22.07 39.97 -5.68
CA GLY A 25 22.06 38.80 -6.57
C GLY A 25 21.76 37.48 -5.82
N GLU A 26 21.15 37.59 -4.65
CA GLU A 26 20.71 36.47 -3.81
C GLU A 26 19.23 36.18 -4.08
N VAL A 27 18.83 34.91 -3.93
CA VAL A 27 17.43 34.50 -4.11
C VAL A 27 16.78 34.40 -2.73
N ALA A 28 15.56 34.88 -2.58
CA ALA A 28 14.78 34.72 -1.36
C ALA A 28 14.65 33.23 -0.98
N GLY A 29 15.09 32.89 0.23
CA GLY A 29 15.16 31.51 0.72
C GLY A 29 16.48 31.23 1.44
N PHE A 30 16.72 29.96 1.78
CA PHE A 30 17.89 29.53 2.55
C PHE A 30 19.15 29.27 1.69
N GLY A 31 19.23 29.87 0.49
CA GLY A 31 20.31 29.62 -0.46
C GLY A 31 20.15 28.33 -1.27
N PRO A 32 20.93 28.17 -2.37
CA PRO A 32 20.85 26.99 -3.21
C PRO A 32 21.25 25.72 -2.45
N GLY A 33 20.48 24.64 -2.61
CA GLY A 33 20.73 23.33 -2.00
C GLY A 33 20.17 23.12 -0.58
N PHE A 34 19.60 24.16 0.06
CA PHE A 34 19.05 24.00 1.41
C PHE A 34 17.90 23.00 1.47
N GLU A 35 16.95 23.05 0.52
CA GLU A 35 15.84 22.11 0.46
C GLU A 35 16.32 20.66 0.28
N GLU A 36 17.37 20.48 -0.52
CA GLU A 36 18.01 19.18 -0.75
C GLU A 36 18.62 18.61 0.54
N GLU A 37 19.35 19.44 1.30
CA GLU A 37 19.92 19.05 2.60
C GLU A 37 18.85 18.75 3.66
N VAL A 38 17.76 19.53 3.69
CA VAL A 38 16.61 19.28 4.58
C VAL A 38 15.93 17.96 4.24
N ALA A 39 15.65 17.71 2.96
CA ALA A 39 15.06 16.46 2.50
C ALA A 39 15.96 15.27 2.83
N LYS A 40 17.27 15.40 2.60
CA LYS A 40 18.28 14.39 2.92
C LYS A 40 18.31 14.06 4.39
N ALA A 41 18.30 15.06 5.27
CA ALA A 41 18.31 14.87 6.71
C ALA A 41 17.03 14.20 7.23
N TYR A 42 15.88 14.47 6.61
CA TYR A 42 14.61 13.87 7.01
C TYR A 42 14.52 12.37 6.71
N ILE A 43 14.98 11.95 5.52
CA ILE A 43 14.93 10.56 5.07
C ILE A 43 16.20 9.75 5.35
N ALA A 44 17.23 10.36 5.93
CA ALA A 44 18.45 9.67 6.33
C ALA A 44 18.16 8.49 7.26
N LEU A 45 19.10 7.53 7.35
CA LEU A 45 18.96 6.33 8.20
C LEU A 45 18.72 6.65 9.68
N ASP A 46 19.30 7.75 10.18
CA ASP A 46 19.09 8.27 11.53
C ASP A 46 18.10 9.45 11.57
N GLY A 47 17.47 9.73 10.43
CA GLY A 47 16.44 10.74 10.25
C GLY A 47 15.09 10.35 10.87
N PRO A 48 14.19 11.34 11.06
CA PRO A 48 12.88 11.12 11.64
C PRO A 48 12.00 10.17 10.81
N TYR A 49 12.07 10.22 9.47
CA TYR A 49 11.25 9.36 8.61
C TYR A 49 11.62 7.89 8.77
N GLU A 50 12.89 7.54 8.54
CA GLU A 50 13.33 6.15 8.50
C GLU A 50 13.13 5.44 9.85
N ARG A 51 13.38 6.14 10.97
CA ARG A 51 13.19 5.58 12.32
C ARG A 51 11.74 5.14 12.58
N GLU A 52 10.76 5.91 12.12
CA GLU A 52 9.35 5.60 12.32
C GLU A 52 8.84 4.62 11.26
N ALA A 53 9.22 4.84 9.99
CA ALA A 53 8.87 4.00 8.85
C ALA A 53 9.29 2.53 9.08
N SER A 54 10.55 2.29 9.45
CA SER A 54 11.06 0.94 9.68
C SER A 54 10.30 0.18 10.78
N VAL A 55 9.92 0.86 11.86
CA VAL A 55 9.20 0.24 12.98
C VAL A 55 7.77 -0.12 12.58
N LEU A 56 7.06 0.82 11.92
CA LEU A 56 5.68 0.59 11.50
C LEU A 56 5.60 -0.43 10.36
N CYS A 57 6.52 -0.36 9.38
CA CYS A 57 6.63 -1.33 8.30
C CYS A 57 6.91 -2.74 8.85
N ASN A 58 7.82 -2.89 9.82
CA ASN A 58 8.07 -4.17 10.47
C ASN A 58 6.82 -4.71 11.16
N LYS A 59 6.11 -3.86 11.92
CA LYS A 59 4.88 -4.24 12.62
C LYS A 59 3.78 -4.68 11.64
N ALA A 60 3.58 -3.94 10.55
CA ALA A 60 2.62 -4.29 9.50
C ALA A 60 2.98 -5.63 8.83
N SER A 61 4.26 -5.80 8.44
CA SER A 61 4.75 -7.02 7.79
C SER A 61 4.60 -8.26 8.68
N VAL A 62 4.89 -8.14 9.98
CA VAL A 62 4.75 -9.25 10.94
C VAL A 62 3.28 -9.61 11.12
N ALA A 63 2.40 -8.63 11.29
CA ALA A 63 0.97 -8.88 11.47
C ALA A 63 0.34 -9.53 10.21
N GLU A 64 0.73 -9.08 9.02
CA GLU A 64 0.33 -9.70 7.76
C GLU A 64 0.83 -11.15 7.65
N PHE A 65 2.10 -11.41 7.96
CA PHE A 65 2.65 -12.77 7.96
C PHE A 65 1.92 -13.70 8.94
N GLU A 66 1.62 -13.23 10.15
CA GLU A 66 0.88 -14.02 11.14
C GLU A 66 -0.51 -14.39 10.65
N TYR A 67 -1.19 -13.49 9.94
CA TYR A 67 -2.49 -13.74 9.34
C TYR A 67 -2.42 -14.67 8.12
N GLU A 68 -1.50 -14.45 7.18
CA GLU A 68 -1.36 -15.28 5.98
C GLU A 68 -0.99 -16.74 6.31
N THR A 69 -0.34 -16.97 7.45
CA THR A 69 -0.05 -18.32 7.96
C THR A 69 -1.21 -18.95 8.75
N ASP A 70 -2.32 -18.23 8.95
CA ASP A 70 -3.50 -18.66 9.72
C ASP A 70 -4.76 -17.90 9.27
N LEU A 71 -5.13 -18.08 8.00
CA LEU A 71 -6.17 -17.30 7.29
C LEU A 71 -7.58 -17.33 7.92
N LEU A 72 -7.87 -18.30 8.80
CA LEU A 72 -9.18 -18.41 9.46
C LEU A 72 -9.24 -17.68 10.81
N ASN A 73 -8.13 -17.12 11.26
CA ASN A 73 -8.03 -16.45 12.55
C ASN A 73 -8.42 -14.97 12.46
N ILE A 74 -9.64 -14.67 12.89
CA ILE A 74 -10.23 -13.32 12.84
C ILE A 74 -9.40 -12.32 13.65
N THR A 75 -8.85 -12.71 14.80
CA THR A 75 -8.04 -11.80 15.62
C THR A 75 -6.75 -11.38 14.91
N LYS A 76 -6.13 -12.29 14.16
CA LYS A 76 -4.95 -11.98 13.36
C LYS A 76 -5.28 -11.11 12.14
N GLU A 77 -6.42 -11.36 11.49
CA GLU A 77 -6.93 -10.51 10.41
C GLU A 77 -7.17 -9.07 10.87
N GLU A 78 -7.83 -8.89 12.01
CA GLU A 78 -8.07 -7.58 12.62
C GLU A 78 -6.76 -6.87 12.97
N ALA A 79 -5.78 -7.62 13.51
CA ALA A 79 -4.46 -7.09 13.83
C ALA A 79 -3.66 -6.67 12.57
N ALA A 80 -3.69 -7.47 11.50
CA ALA A 80 -3.07 -7.14 10.22
C ALA A 80 -3.69 -5.88 9.60
N THR A 81 -5.03 -5.81 9.58
CA THR A 81 -5.76 -4.64 9.08
C THR A 81 -5.42 -3.38 9.88
N ALA A 82 -5.40 -3.46 11.21
CA ALA A 82 -5.07 -2.32 12.06
C ALA A 82 -3.61 -1.86 11.88
N ALA A 83 -2.66 -2.79 11.72
CA ALA A 83 -1.25 -2.46 11.48
C ALA A 83 -1.04 -1.83 10.10
N SER A 84 -1.72 -2.32 9.06
CA SER A 84 -1.72 -1.74 7.71
C SER A 84 -2.27 -0.31 7.70
N ILE A 85 -3.39 -0.06 8.39
CA ILE A 85 -3.96 1.30 8.53
C ILE A 85 -2.98 2.23 9.24
N ALA A 86 -2.38 1.79 10.36
CA ALA A 86 -1.44 2.62 11.10
C ALA A 86 -0.20 3.01 10.27
N TYR A 87 0.33 2.07 9.47
CA TYR A 87 1.45 2.36 8.57
C TYR A 87 1.06 3.30 7.43
N SER A 88 -0.11 3.08 6.83
CA SER A 88 -0.62 3.93 5.74
C SER A 88 -0.89 5.37 6.21
N GLN A 89 -1.43 5.54 7.42
CA GLN A 89 -1.62 6.86 8.03
C GLN A 89 -0.31 7.60 8.26
N PHE A 90 0.76 6.88 8.62
CA PHE A 90 2.09 7.45 8.72
C PHE A 90 2.61 7.89 7.34
N GLU A 91 2.48 7.04 6.32
CA GLU A 91 2.92 7.38 4.95
C GLU A 91 2.18 8.59 4.39
N LEU A 92 0.85 8.64 4.54
CA LEU A 92 0.04 9.78 4.11
C LEU A 92 0.46 11.06 4.83
N LYS A 93 0.63 11.00 6.15
CA LYS A 93 1.07 12.14 6.95
C LYS A 93 2.47 12.62 6.54
N ALA A 94 3.43 11.71 6.37
CA ALA A 94 4.77 12.05 5.93
C ALA A 94 4.77 12.68 4.53
N PHE A 95 3.88 12.21 3.66
CA PHE A 95 3.67 12.78 2.33
C PHE A 95 3.11 14.20 2.39
N ASP A 96 1.98 14.40 3.08
CA ASP A 96 1.30 15.70 3.19
C ASP A 96 2.17 16.73 3.91
N ASP A 97 2.76 16.36 5.05
CA ASP A 97 3.49 17.30 5.92
C ASP A 97 4.89 17.63 5.38
N PHE A 98 5.50 16.75 4.57
CA PHE A 98 6.92 16.87 4.23
C PHE A 98 7.26 16.49 2.78
N ILE A 99 7.05 15.24 2.34
CA ILE A 99 7.59 14.76 1.06
C ILE A 99 7.02 15.52 -0.15
N SER A 100 5.72 15.88 -0.12
CA SER A 100 5.06 16.64 -1.19
C SER A 100 5.53 18.09 -1.31
N GLN A 101 6.28 18.60 -0.33
CA GLN A 101 6.75 19.99 -0.31
C GLN A 101 8.02 20.20 -1.13
N PHE A 102 8.71 19.14 -1.57
CA PHE A 102 9.96 19.23 -2.33
C PHE A 102 9.73 19.09 -3.82
N GLU A 103 10.27 20.03 -4.60
CA GLU A 103 10.47 19.88 -6.05
C GLU A 103 11.72 19.02 -6.31
N TYR A 104 11.67 17.77 -5.85
CA TYR A 104 12.84 16.91 -5.80
C TYR A 104 13.48 16.66 -7.17
N GLU A 105 12.75 16.79 -8.28
CA GLU A 105 13.30 16.69 -9.63
C GLU A 105 14.44 17.67 -9.92
N ASN A 106 14.46 18.81 -9.21
CA ASN A 106 15.48 19.84 -9.34
C ASN A 106 16.75 19.56 -8.50
N PHE A 107 16.73 18.57 -7.62
CA PHE A 107 17.87 18.24 -6.76
C PHE A 107 19.06 17.70 -7.57
N GLU A 108 20.28 17.91 -7.09
CA GLU A 108 21.49 17.42 -7.77
C GLU A 108 21.72 15.92 -7.48
N ASP A 109 21.60 15.51 -6.21
CA ASP A 109 21.81 14.14 -5.73
C ASP A 109 20.82 13.16 -6.36
N ALA A 110 21.35 12.28 -7.22
CA ALA A 110 20.56 11.30 -7.97
C ALA A 110 19.92 10.22 -7.09
N ASP A 111 20.57 9.86 -5.97
CA ASP A 111 20.04 8.85 -5.06
C ASP A 111 18.92 9.44 -4.21
N LEU A 112 19.07 10.68 -3.74
CA LEU A 112 18.02 11.41 -3.03
C LEU A 112 16.78 11.61 -3.90
N LYS A 113 16.96 12.04 -5.17
CA LYS A 113 15.88 12.11 -6.17
C LYS A 113 15.12 10.81 -6.29
N ARG A 114 15.85 9.70 -6.38
CA ARG A 114 15.26 8.37 -6.52
C ARG A 114 14.47 8.00 -5.28
N GLN A 115 15.01 8.25 -4.08
CA GLN A 115 14.32 7.95 -2.82
C GLN A 115 13.02 8.75 -2.71
N LEU A 116 13.09 10.07 -2.91
CA LEU A 116 11.91 10.94 -2.84
C LEU A 116 10.86 10.56 -3.89
N LYS A 117 11.26 10.20 -5.11
CA LYS A 117 10.33 9.68 -6.12
C LYS A 117 9.52 8.47 -5.64
N PHE A 118 10.14 7.53 -4.92
CA PHE A 118 9.42 6.38 -4.36
C PHE A 118 8.56 6.77 -3.17
N LEU A 119 9.06 7.66 -2.30
CA LEU A 119 8.32 8.14 -1.14
C LEU A 119 7.11 9.02 -1.52
N SER A 120 7.16 9.71 -2.66
CA SER A 120 6.04 10.46 -3.21
C SER A 120 4.94 9.54 -3.77
N ALA A 121 5.24 8.28 -4.07
CA ALA A 121 4.29 7.32 -4.63
C ALA A 121 3.67 6.46 -3.51
N ILE A 122 2.85 7.07 -2.65
CA ILE A 122 2.28 6.43 -1.45
C ILE A 122 1.19 5.36 -1.71
N GLY A 123 0.78 5.17 -2.98
CA GLY A 123 -0.12 4.09 -3.36
C GLY A 123 -1.46 4.11 -2.62
N THR A 124 -1.86 2.96 -2.04
CA THR A 124 -3.14 2.80 -1.33
C THR A 124 -3.23 3.62 -0.06
N SER A 125 -2.12 4.10 0.48
CA SER A 125 -2.08 5.00 1.64
C SER A 125 -2.71 6.36 1.37
N ALA A 126 -2.93 6.72 0.09
CA ALA A 126 -3.71 7.90 -0.32
C ALA A 126 -5.23 7.74 -0.15
N LEU A 127 -5.73 6.55 0.19
CA LEU A 127 -7.15 6.34 0.50
C LEU A 127 -7.48 6.88 1.90
N ASP A 128 -8.72 7.34 2.07
CA ASP A 128 -9.24 7.62 3.41
C ASP A 128 -9.36 6.34 4.25
N ASP A 129 -9.40 6.46 5.57
CA ASP A 129 -9.45 5.32 6.50
C ASP A 129 -10.58 4.33 6.20
N THR A 130 -11.72 4.80 5.69
CA THR A 130 -12.87 3.94 5.38
C THR A 130 -12.57 3.08 4.16
N ASP A 131 -12.09 3.71 3.10
CA ASP A 131 -11.74 3.02 1.85
C ASP A 131 -10.52 2.12 2.01
N LEU A 132 -9.51 2.54 2.78
CA LEU A 132 -8.34 1.72 3.08
C LEU A 132 -8.72 0.48 3.88
N LYS A 133 -9.60 0.63 4.88
CA LYS A 133 -10.14 -0.51 5.62
C LYS A 133 -10.87 -1.46 4.68
N ARG A 134 -11.75 -0.94 3.81
CA ARG A 134 -12.48 -1.79 2.86
C ARG A 134 -11.53 -2.47 1.87
N TYR A 135 -10.47 -1.80 1.43
CA TYR A 135 -9.46 -2.36 0.54
C TYR A 135 -8.77 -3.58 1.18
N ASN A 136 -8.35 -3.46 2.45
CA ASN A 136 -7.75 -4.55 3.22
C ASN A 136 -8.73 -5.71 3.45
N GLU A 137 -9.99 -5.42 3.78
CA GLU A 137 -11.04 -6.43 3.91
C GLU A 137 -11.26 -7.19 2.61
N VAL A 138 -11.35 -6.50 1.47
CA VAL A 138 -11.53 -7.12 0.15
C VAL A 138 -10.35 -8.04 -0.18
N LEU A 139 -9.12 -7.60 0.08
CA LEU A 139 -7.93 -8.44 -0.09
C LEU A 139 -8.00 -9.70 0.78
N SER A 140 -8.33 -9.55 2.06
CA SER A 140 -8.47 -10.65 3.01
C SER A 140 -9.57 -11.65 2.58
N GLU A 141 -10.74 -11.15 2.17
CA GLU A 141 -11.84 -11.98 1.67
C GLU A 141 -11.41 -12.79 0.43
N MET A 142 -10.69 -12.16 -0.50
CA MET A 142 -10.15 -12.86 -1.67
C MET A 142 -9.11 -13.91 -1.27
N SER A 143 -8.14 -13.58 -0.40
CA SER A 143 -7.12 -14.53 0.09
C SER A 143 -7.76 -15.75 0.73
N LYS A 144 -8.79 -15.58 1.58
CA LYS A 144 -9.55 -16.68 2.18
C LYS A 144 -10.24 -17.54 1.14
N ILE A 145 -10.96 -16.94 0.18
CA ILE A 145 -11.65 -17.69 -0.87
C ILE A 145 -10.67 -18.56 -1.65
N TYR A 146 -9.51 -18.02 -2.01
CA TYR A 146 -8.52 -18.77 -2.79
C TYR A 146 -7.79 -19.82 -1.95
N GLY A 147 -7.31 -19.43 -0.77
CA GLY A 147 -6.45 -20.25 0.09
C GLY A 147 -7.18 -21.40 0.78
N THR A 148 -8.51 -21.32 0.93
CA THR A 148 -9.31 -22.35 1.63
C THR A 148 -10.25 -23.13 0.71
N ALA A 149 -10.35 -22.76 -0.57
CA ALA A 149 -11.20 -23.48 -1.49
C ALA A 149 -10.74 -24.93 -1.70
N LYS A 150 -11.73 -25.82 -1.73
CA LYS A 150 -11.56 -27.24 -2.03
C LYS A 150 -12.59 -27.67 -3.06
N VAL A 151 -12.26 -28.71 -3.83
CA VAL A 151 -13.20 -29.32 -4.79
C VAL A 151 -13.19 -30.83 -4.67
N CYS A 152 -14.32 -31.45 -5.00
CA CYS A 152 -14.44 -32.90 -5.00
C CYS A 152 -13.70 -33.54 -6.19
N SER A 153 -13.40 -34.82 -6.03
CA SER A 153 -12.80 -35.64 -7.09
C SER A 153 -13.76 -35.88 -8.24
N TYR A 154 -13.23 -36.03 -9.47
CA TYR A 154 -14.00 -36.43 -10.65
C TYR A 154 -14.80 -37.72 -10.43
N TYR A 155 -14.22 -38.67 -9.69
CA TYR A 155 -14.82 -39.99 -9.43
C TYR A 155 -15.81 -40.01 -8.26
N LYS A 156 -15.83 -38.96 -7.42
CA LYS A 156 -16.76 -38.81 -6.28
C LYS A 156 -17.10 -37.33 -6.11
N GLN A 157 -18.14 -36.89 -6.82
CA GLN A 157 -18.53 -35.47 -6.86
C GLN A 157 -19.37 -35.03 -5.65
N ASP A 158 -20.01 -35.98 -4.97
CA ASP A 158 -20.72 -35.78 -3.70
C ASP A 158 -19.77 -36.21 -2.56
N CYS A 159 -18.79 -35.36 -2.29
CA CYS A 159 -17.77 -35.58 -1.27
C CYS A 159 -17.94 -34.58 -0.12
N ASP A 160 -17.47 -34.97 1.06
CA ASP A 160 -17.29 -33.99 2.14
C ASP A 160 -16.02 -33.18 1.85
N LEU A 161 -16.19 -31.87 1.58
CA LEU A 161 -15.07 -31.00 1.23
C LEU A 161 -14.02 -30.91 2.35
N GLU A 162 -14.39 -31.07 3.61
CA GLU A 162 -13.43 -30.94 4.69
C GLU A 162 -12.49 -32.14 4.79
N THR A 163 -13.03 -33.33 4.59
CA THR A 163 -12.30 -34.60 4.76
C THR A 163 -11.81 -35.21 3.45
N GLU A 164 -12.45 -34.90 2.32
CA GLU A 164 -12.20 -35.52 1.01
C GLU A 164 -11.94 -34.51 -0.11
N GLY A 165 -12.04 -33.21 0.18
CA GLY A 165 -11.83 -32.14 -0.81
C GLY A 165 -10.36 -31.95 -1.18
N PHE A 166 -10.11 -31.73 -2.47
CA PHE A 166 -8.79 -31.37 -3.00
C PHE A 166 -8.61 -29.85 -2.94
N ALA A 167 -7.57 -29.40 -2.22
CA ALA A 167 -7.13 -28.02 -2.27
C ALA A 167 -6.32 -27.78 -3.57
N LEU A 168 -6.07 -26.50 -3.88
CA LEU A 168 -5.25 -26.17 -5.04
C LEU A 168 -3.85 -26.78 -4.92
N GLU A 169 -3.21 -26.52 -3.77
CA GLU A 169 -1.89 -26.99 -3.42
C GLU A 169 -1.98 -27.95 -2.21
N PRO A 170 -1.38 -29.16 -2.29
CA PRO A 170 -0.67 -29.72 -3.43
C PRO A 170 -1.56 -30.49 -4.43
N GLU A 171 -2.82 -30.81 -4.10
CA GLU A 171 -3.59 -31.87 -4.78
C GLU A 171 -3.91 -31.53 -6.24
N LEU A 172 -4.58 -30.41 -6.50
CA LEU A 172 -4.97 -30.04 -7.86
C LEU A 172 -3.75 -29.72 -8.73
N THR A 173 -2.74 -29.04 -8.21
CA THR A 173 -1.50 -28.73 -8.94
C THR A 173 -0.74 -30.02 -9.34
N ALA A 174 -0.65 -31.01 -8.44
CA ALA A 174 -0.09 -32.31 -8.78
C ALA A 174 -0.90 -33.05 -9.86
N LYS A 175 -2.23 -32.90 -9.82
CA LYS A 175 -3.14 -33.48 -10.81
C LYS A 175 -3.03 -32.81 -12.19
N PHE A 176 -3.02 -31.49 -12.24
CA PHE A 176 -2.87 -30.73 -13.49
C PHE A 176 -1.50 -30.94 -14.16
N SER A 177 -0.46 -31.24 -13.39
CA SER A 177 0.90 -31.44 -13.94
C SER A 177 1.16 -32.86 -14.46
N LYS A 178 0.46 -33.88 -13.97
CA LYS A 178 0.79 -35.29 -14.25
C LYS A 178 -0.28 -36.09 -14.98
N MET A 179 -1.55 -35.67 -14.93
CA MET A 179 -2.62 -36.49 -15.50
C MET A 179 -2.78 -36.28 -17.00
N GLU A 180 -3.03 -37.38 -17.70
CA GLU A 180 -3.31 -37.38 -19.16
C GLU A 180 -4.81 -37.48 -19.47
N ASN A 181 -5.65 -37.76 -18.45
CA ASN A 181 -7.09 -37.90 -18.64
C ASN A 181 -7.75 -36.53 -18.84
N TYR A 182 -8.09 -36.23 -20.09
CA TYR A 182 -8.72 -34.98 -20.49
C TYR A 182 -10.03 -34.67 -19.74
N GLU A 183 -10.91 -35.65 -19.55
CA GLU A 183 -12.21 -35.41 -18.89
C GLU A 183 -12.06 -35.11 -17.40
N GLU A 184 -11.12 -35.78 -16.72
CA GLU A 184 -10.79 -35.48 -15.32
C GLU A 184 -10.18 -34.07 -15.20
N LEU A 185 -9.24 -33.71 -16.08
CA LEU A 185 -8.62 -32.38 -16.09
C LEU A 185 -9.66 -31.27 -16.34
N LYS A 186 -10.52 -31.46 -17.35
CA LYS A 186 -11.59 -30.52 -17.69
C LYS A 186 -12.56 -30.34 -16.53
N TYR A 187 -12.95 -31.43 -15.87
CA TYR A 187 -13.81 -31.37 -14.69
C TYR A 187 -13.15 -30.58 -13.57
N LEU A 188 -11.92 -30.93 -13.16
CA LEU A 188 -11.23 -30.28 -12.06
C LEU A 188 -10.96 -28.79 -12.34
N TRP A 189 -10.58 -28.45 -13.58
CA TRP A 189 -10.40 -27.07 -14.01
C TRP A 189 -11.67 -26.24 -13.88
N LYS A 190 -12.82 -26.84 -14.25
CA LYS A 190 -14.13 -26.18 -14.15
C LYS A 190 -14.58 -26.09 -12.70
N ALA A 191 -14.49 -27.18 -11.94
CA ALA A 191 -14.86 -27.24 -10.54
C ALA A 191 -14.08 -26.21 -9.71
N TRP A 192 -12.78 -26.07 -9.94
CA TRP A 192 -11.96 -25.05 -9.27
C TRP A 192 -12.44 -23.63 -9.58
N ARG A 193 -12.70 -23.34 -10.86
CA ARG A 193 -13.20 -22.03 -11.28
C ARG A 193 -14.59 -21.73 -10.74
N ASP A 194 -15.47 -22.72 -10.69
CA ASP A 194 -16.82 -22.58 -10.14
C ASP A 194 -16.79 -22.37 -8.61
N ALA A 195 -15.84 -23.00 -7.91
CA ALA A 195 -15.70 -22.88 -6.46
C ALA A 195 -15.12 -21.54 -5.99
N THR A 196 -14.30 -20.90 -6.83
CA THR A 196 -13.57 -19.65 -6.51
C THR A 196 -14.07 -18.44 -7.30
N GLY A 197 -14.10 -18.51 -8.63
CA GLY A 197 -14.33 -17.40 -9.54
C GLY A 197 -15.62 -16.60 -9.30
N PRO A 198 -16.81 -17.24 -9.18
CA PRO A 198 -18.05 -16.52 -8.88
C PRO A 198 -18.01 -15.70 -7.60
N LYS A 199 -17.30 -16.19 -6.56
CA LYS A 199 -17.14 -15.49 -5.27
C LYS A 199 -16.16 -14.32 -5.39
N MET A 200 -15.11 -14.48 -6.19
CA MET A 200 -14.09 -13.44 -6.42
C MET A 200 -14.60 -12.26 -7.25
N ARG A 201 -15.58 -12.46 -8.15
CA ARG A 201 -15.94 -11.48 -9.18
C ARG A 201 -16.26 -10.08 -8.62
N LYS A 202 -17.11 -9.99 -7.60
CA LYS A 202 -17.52 -8.69 -7.03
C LYS A 202 -16.38 -8.05 -6.25
N LEU A 203 -15.68 -8.85 -5.44
CA LEU A 203 -14.51 -8.42 -4.68
C LEU A 203 -13.43 -7.84 -5.59
N TYR A 204 -13.15 -8.49 -6.71
CA TYR A 204 -12.17 -7.99 -7.67
C TYR A 204 -12.59 -6.67 -8.33
N MET A 205 -13.89 -6.45 -8.55
CA MET A 205 -14.39 -5.15 -9.04
C MET A 205 -14.15 -4.05 -8.01
N GLU A 206 -14.48 -4.30 -6.74
CA GLU A 206 -14.25 -3.36 -5.64
C GLU A 206 -12.74 -3.08 -5.44
N TYR A 207 -11.91 -4.13 -5.46
CA TYR A 207 -10.44 -4.02 -5.39
C TYR A 207 -9.90 -3.08 -6.49
N VAL A 208 -10.34 -3.27 -7.74
CA VAL A 208 -9.93 -2.42 -8.87
C VAL A 208 -10.44 -0.99 -8.71
N GLU A 209 -11.66 -0.80 -8.22
CA GLU A 209 -12.23 0.53 -8.00
C GLU A 209 -11.44 1.32 -6.94
N LEU A 210 -11.17 0.70 -5.79
CA LEU A 210 -10.40 1.28 -4.70
C LEU A 210 -8.93 1.52 -5.11
N GLY A 211 -8.29 0.56 -5.78
CA GLY A 211 -6.94 0.73 -6.31
C GLY A 211 -6.84 1.87 -7.34
N ASN A 212 -7.86 2.02 -8.19
CA ASN A 212 -7.93 3.14 -9.11
C ASN A 212 -8.22 4.48 -8.43
N LYS A 213 -8.97 4.48 -7.31
CA LYS A 213 -9.17 5.68 -6.49
C LYS A 213 -7.82 6.12 -5.92
N ALA A 214 -7.07 5.20 -5.30
CA ALA A 214 -5.73 5.45 -4.78
C ALA A 214 -4.79 6.02 -5.86
N ALA A 215 -4.71 5.38 -7.01
CA ALA A 215 -3.82 5.78 -8.11
C ALA A 215 -4.15 7.15 -8.74
N ARG A 216 -5.35 7.71 -8.50
CA ARG A 216 -5.73 9.05 -8.95
C ARG A 216 -5.53 10.13 -7.88
N SER A 217 -5.29 9.72 -6.63
CA SER A 217 -5.12 10.61 -5.48
C SER A 217 -3.66 11.05 -5.28
N THR A 218 -2.73 10.51 -6.07
CA THR A 218 -1.28 10.78 -6.05
C THR A 218 -0.81 11.16 -7.45
#